data_AF-A0A923IJ44-F1
#
_entry.id   AF-A0A923IJ44-F1
#
_cell.length_a   1.000
_cell.length_b   1.000
_cell.length_c   1.000
_cell.angle_alpha   90.00
_cell.angle_beta   90.00
_cell.angle_gamma   90.00
#
_symmetry.space_group_name_H-M   'P 1'
#
loop_
_entity.id
_entity.type
_entity.pdbx_description
1 polymer ?
#
loop_
_entity_poly.entity_id
_entity_poly.type
_entity_poly.pdbx_seq_one_letter_code
_entity_poly.pdbx_strand_id
1 'polypeptide(L)'
;MKTKTIALTIILTMGITLSQFVGTKNYFHPEFSENENSNGMAFAYPPGVGILSKSKNCLSCHINNGSWGDESNNIIDIIDKDTKKSLKQTDGSFQIEVNRFESKTVLTVIGRKVDDKLEMPYRNAWIYIDPKTIQTNSLSKFAPGWECNLQMACRVVGDKLDGFENATITSLPMTIRPSDAAQNSELSLQVMLTKGESQKGNAKEGMKGNYFEKRVMLKVVDKP
;
A
#
# COMPACT_ATOMS: atom_id res chain seq x y z
N MET A 1 9.36 0.87 61.13
CA MET A 1 8.57 1.77 60.25
C MET A 1 9.10 1.84 58.81
N LYS A 2 10.42 1.86 58.58
CA LYS A 2 10.99 2.05 57.22
C LYS A 2 10.65 0.96 56.18
N THR A 3 10.58 -0.31 56.58
CA THR A 3 10.31 -1.44 55.66
C THR A 3 8.86 -1.48 55.16
N LYS A 4 7.89 -1.08 56.00
CA LYS A 4 6.47 -1.04 55.62
C LYS A 4 6.19 0.10 54.62
N THR A 5 6.87 1.24 54.77
CA THR A 5 6.74 2.37 53.84
C THR A 5 7.35 2.04 52.47
N ILE A 6 8.50 1.37 52.42
CA ILE A 6 9.14 0.96 51.16
C ILE A 6 8.25 -0.04 50.39
N ALA A 7 7.69 -1.02 51.10
CA ALA A 7 6.78 -2.00 50.48
C ALA A 7 5.53 -1.33 49.89
N LEU A 8 4.97 -0.33 50.58
CA LEU A 8 3.80 0.40 50.10
C LEU A 8 4.11 1.21 48.83
N THR A 9 5.29 1.84 48.76
CA THR A 9 5.70 2.63 47.59
C THR A 9 5.90 1.74 46.36
N ILE A 10 6.44 0.53 46.52
CA ILE A 10 6.62 -0.43 45.41
C ILE A 10 5.26 -0.92 44.88
N ILE A 11 4.31 -1.20 45.77
CA ILE A 11 2.97 -1.65 45.38
C ILE A 11 2.24 -0.51 44.65
N LEU A 12 2.40 0.73 45.09
CA LEU A 12 1.77 1.89 44.46
C LEU A 12 2.36 2.15 43.07
N THR A 13 3.69 2.05 42.89
CA THR A 13 4.31 2.21 41.56
C THR A 13 3.98 1.06 40.62
N MET A 14 3.88 -0.18 41.10
CA MET A 14 3.37 -1.31 40.30
C MET A 14 1.90 -1.10 39.91
N GLY A 15 1.06 -0.59 40.80
CA GLY A 15 -0.35 -0.31 40.48
C GLY A 15 -0.53 0.76 39.41
N ILE A 16 0.33 1.78 39.41
CA ILE A 16 0.33 2.86 38.41
C ILE A 16 0.86 2.37 37.06
N THR A 17 1.92 1.54 37.04
CA THR A 17 2.40 0.96 35.77
C THR A 17 1.40 -0.02 35.18
N LEU A 18 0.79 -0.89 36.01
CA LEU A 18 -0.28 -1.78 35.57
C LEU A 18 -1.50 -1.00 35.04
N SER A 19 -1.91 0.10 35.66
CA SER A 19 -3.05 0.89 35.16
C SER A 19 -2.75 1.62 33.84
N GLN A 20 -1.50 2.05 33.61
CA GLN A 20 -1.05 2.60 32.32
C GLN A 20 -1.05 1.55 31.20
N PHE A 21 -0.80 0.27 31.53
CA PHE A 21 -0.86 -0.84 30.56
C PHE A 21 -2.26 -1.46 30.39
N VAL A 22 -3.15 -1.35 31.39
CA VAL A 22 -4.50 -1.96 31.35
C VAL A 22 -5.54 -1.08 30.66
N GLY A 23 -5.25 0.20 30.40
CA GLY A 23 -6.16 1.14 29.73
C GLY A 23 -5.72 1.61 28.35
N THR A 24 -4.47 1.37 27.96
CA THR A 24 -3.99 1.72 26.61
C THR A 24 -4.26 0.55 25.69
N LYS A 25 -5.42 0.58 25.01
CA LYS A 25 -5.54 -0.07 23.71
C LYS A 25 -4.57 0.65 22.76
N ASN A 26 -3.28 0.31 22.85
CA ASN A 26 -2.37 0.47 21.74
C ASN A 26 -3.10 -0.10 20.53
N TYR A 27 -3.16 0.64 19.44
CA TYR A 27 -3.67 0.19 18.15
C TYR A 27 -2.75 -0.94 17.64
N PHE A 28 -2.84 -2.10 18.30
CA PHE A 28 -2.33 -3.35 17.82
C PHE A 28 -3.35 -3.80 16.80
N HIS A 29 -2.91 -3.93 15.56
CA HIS A 29 -3.67 -4.54 14.51
C HIS A 29 -3.34 -6.05 14.47
N PRO A 30 -4.08 -6.92 15.16
CA PRO A 30 -3.85 -8.37 15.12
C PRO A 30 -4.11 -9.00 13.74
N GLU A 31 -4.74 -8.32 12.80
CA GLU A 31 -4.80 -8.70 11.38
C GLU A 31 -3.46 -8.50 10.64
N PHE A 32 -2.43 -7.96 11.31
CA PHE A 32 -1.01 -7.93 10.91
C PHE A 32 -0.19 -9.02 11.63
N SER A 33 -0.85 -9.94 12.35
CA SER A 33 -0.20 -11.07 13.01
C SER A 33 -0.12 -12.34 12.15
N GLU A 34 -0.54 -12.27 10.87
CA GLU A 34 -0.20 -13.33 9.92
C GLU A 34 1.33 -13.38 9.77
N ASN A 35 1.89 -14.54 10.09
CA ASN A 35 3.29 -14.87 9.83
C ASN A 35 3.47 -15.07 8.31
N GLU A 36 3.32 -14.00 7.52
CA GLU A 36 3.76 -14.04 6.14
C GLU A 36 5.29 -14.02 6.15
N ASN A 37 5.87 -15.19 5.86
CA ASN A 37 7.29 -15.44 5.72
C ASN A 37 7.83 -14.65 4.51
N SER A 38 7.95 -13.33 4.62
CA SER A 38 8.57 -12.47 3.63
C SER A 38 10.09 -12.46 3.83
N ASN A 39 10.73 -13.63 3.68
CA ASN A 39 12.19 -13.76 3.63
C ASN A 39 12.77 -13.23 2.31
N GLY A 40 12.38 -12.03 1.91
CA GLY A 40 13.03 -11.27 0.85
C GLY A 40 13.59 -10.00 1.48
N MET A 41 14.92 -9.79 1.40
CA MET A 41 15.50 -8.46 1.64
C MET A 41 14.79 -7.48 0.70
N ALA A 42 13.92 -6.65 1.26
CA ALA A 42 13.21 -5.63 0.52
C ALA A 42 14.21 -4.51 0.16
N PHE A 43 14.88 -4.64 -0.97
CA PHE A 43 15.47 -3.51 -1.68
C PHE A 43 14.32 -2.65 -2.25
N ALA A 44 13.54 -2.03 -1.36
CA ALA A 44 12.36 -1.26 -1.70
C ALA A 44 12.64 0.22 -1.46
N TYR A 45 12.57 1.01 -2.53
CA TYR A 45 12.43 2.46 -2.43
C TYR A 45 11.01 2.79 -2.89
N PRO A 46 10.00 2.63 -2.01
CA PRO A 46 8.63 2.87 -2.41
C PRO A 46 8.43 4.35 -2.76
N PRO A 47 7.50 4.67 -3.66
CA PRO A 47 7.28 6.03 -4.10
C PRO A 47 6.78 6.90 -2.94
N GLY A 48 7.52 7.97 -2.62
CA GLY A 48 7.22 8.91 -1.52
C GLY A 48 6.41 10.14 -1.95
N VAL A 49 5.49 9.99 -2.90
CA VAL A 49 4.73 11.09 -3.51
C VAL A 49 3.95 11.86 -2.45
N GLY A 50 4.09 13.19 -2.43
CA GLY A 50 3.40 14.06 -1.47
C GLY A 50 3.87 13.95 -0.01
N ILE A 51 4.64 12.92 0.36
CA ILE A 51 5.08 12.66 1.73
C ILE A 51 6.25 13.58 2.11
N LEU A 52 7.31 13.56 1.30
CA LEU A 52 8.53 14.34 1.56
C LEU A 52 8.61 15.63 0.73
N SER A 53 7.66 15.85 -0.17
CA SER A 53 7.66 17.01 -1.08
C SER A 53 6.24 17.36 -1.53
N LYS A 54 6.11 18.48 -2.26
CA LYS A 54 4.84 18.91 -2.88
C LYS A 54 4.51 18.19 -4.20
N SER A 55 5.29 17.16 -4.56
CA SER A 55 5.14 16.41 -5.80
C SER A 55 3.81 15.66 -5.83
N LYS A 56 3.08 15.78 -6.94
CA LYS A 56 1.75 15.16 -7.10
C LYS A 56 1.81 13.72 -7.57
N ASN A 57 2.90 13.33 -8.24
CA ASN A 57 3.10 11.99 -8.76
C ASN A 57 4.58 11.68 -8.96
N CYS A 58 4.85 10.44 -9.35
CA CYS A 58 6.21 9.93 -9.57
C CYS A 58 6.95 10.62 -10.73
N LEU A 59 6.22 11.28 -11.65
CA LEU A 59 6.82 11.98 -12.80
C LEU A 59 7.60 13.23 -12.43
N SER A 60 7.48 13.71 -11.18
CA SER A 60 8.35 14.78 -10.67
C SER A 60 9.82 14.36 -10.63
N CYS A 61 10.08 13.08 -10.41
CA CYS A 61 11.42 12.53 -10.19
C CYS A 61 11.82 11.50 -11.24
N HIS A 62 10.86 10.85 -11.91
CA HIS A 62 11.09 9.81 -12.88
C HIS A 62 10.61 10.18 -14.28
N ILE A 63 11.37 9.76 -15.28
CA ILE A 63 11.03 9.91 -16.69
C ILE A 63 10.12 8.77 -17.15
N ASN A 64 9.20 9.08 -18.05
CA ASN A 64 8.30 8.13 -18.69
C ASN A 64 8.86 7.70 -20.07
N ASN A 65 9.90 6.87 -20.06
CA ASN A 65 10.68 6.48 -21.25
C ASN A 65 10.88 4.96 -21.40
N GLY A 66 10.21 4.15 -20.59
CA GLY A 66 10.21 2.70 -20.73
C GLY A 66 9.44 2.26 -21.98
N SER A 67 9.67 1.00 -22.36
CA SER A 67 9.02 0.37 -23.51
C SER A 67 7.63 -0.21 -23.20
N TRP A 68 7.02 0.20 -22.08
CA TRP A 68 5.79 -0.39 -21.55
C TRP A 68 4.54 0.47 -21.77
N GLY A 69 4.57 1.41 -22.71
CA GLY A 69 3.46 2.34 -22.97
C GLY A 69 2.20 1.71 -23.60
N ASP A 70 2.28 0.46 -24.07
CA ASP A 70 1.18 -0.33 -24.59
C ASP A 70 0.31 -0.91 -23.45
N GLU A 71 -0.62 -0.09 -22.93
CA GLU A 71 -1.46 -0.44 -21.78
C GLU A 71 -2.23 -1.77 -21.91
N SER A 72 -2.53 -2.23 -23.13
CA SER A 72 -3.24 -3.51 -23.36
C SER A 72 -2.48 -4.76 -22.89
N ASN A 73 -1.15 -4.66 -22.76
CA ASN A 73 -0.27 -5.72 -22.24
C ASN A 73 0.10 -5.53 -20.77
N ASN A 74 -0.20 -4.35 -20.21
CA ASN A 74 -0.02 -4.08 -18.79
C ASN A 74 -1.14 -4.69 -17.97
N ILE A 75 -0.76 -5.20 -16.82
CA ILE A 75 -1.66 -5.71 -15.80
C ILE A 75 -1.56 -4.73 -14.64
N ILE A 76 -2.67 -4.07 -14.35
CA ILE A 76 -2.88 -3.28 -13.14
C ILE A 76 -4.28 -3.66 -12.68
N ASP A 77 -4.35 -4.40 -11.58
CA ASP A 77 -5.60 -4.94 -11.04
C ASP A 77 -5.61 -4.87 -9.52
N ILE A 78 -6.82 -4.85 -8.96
CA ILE A 78 -7.09 -4.97 -7.53
C ILE A 78 -8.06 -6.12 -7.40
N ILE A 79 -7.60 -7.21 -6.78
CA ILE A 79 -8.36 -8.45 -6.66
C ILE A 79 -8.77 -8.63 -5.21
N ASP A 80 -10.02 -8.99 -4.96
CA ASP A 80 -10.46 -9.40 -3.63
C ASP A 80 -9.77 -10.71 -3.21
N LYS A 81 -9.08 -10.72 -2.04
CA LYS A 81 -8.22 -11.87 -1.64
C LYS A 81 -9.03 -13.15 -1.46
N ASP A 82 -10.29 -13.04 -1.03
CA ASP A 82 -11.14 -14.20 -0.70
C ASP A 82 -11.85 -14.74 -1.93
N THR A 83 -12.49 -13.85 -2.70
CA THR A 83 -13.29 -14.24 -3.87
C THR A 83 -12.47 -14.42 -5.15
N LYS A 84 -11.22 -13.95 -5.15
CA LYS A 84 -10.32 -13.92 -6.33
C LYS A 84 -10.88 -13.14 -7.52
N LYS A 85 -11.89 -12.29 -7.29
CA LYS A 85 -12.50 -11.47 -8.34
C LYS A 85 -11.82 -10.12 -8.44
N SER A 86 -11.59 -9.67 -9.66
CA SER A 86 -11.19 -8.30 -9.94
C SER A 86 -12.28 -7.33 -9.47
N LEU A 87 -11.85 -6.24 -8.81
CA LEU A 87 -12.68 -5.12 -8.38
C LEU A 87 -12.75 -4.01 -9.44
N LYS A 88 -12.22 -4.28 -10.63
CA LYS A 88 -12.20 -3.35 -11.76
C LYS A 88 -13.60 -3.13 -12.31
N GLN A 89 -13.92 -1.87 -12.54
CA GLN A 89 -15.16 -1.41 -13.14
C GLN A 89 -15.03 -1.34 -14.67
N THR A 90 -16.14 -1.16 -15.37
CA THR A 90 -16.16 -1.10 -16.85
C THR A 90 -15.41 0.09 -17.42
N ASP A 91 -15.27 1.18 -16.65
CA ASP A 91 -14.48 2.36 -17.01
C ASP A 91 -12.97 2.20 -16.71
N GLY A 92 -12.56 1.06 -16.17
CA GLY A 92 -11.19 0.76 -15.79
C GLY A 92 -10.75 1.33 -14.43
N SER A 93 -11.65 1.98 -13.69
CA SER A 93 -11.47 2.30 -12.27
C SER A 93 -11.67 1.07 -11.38
N PHE A 94 -11.48 1.21 -10.08
CA PHE A 94 -11.72 0.16 -9.09
C PHE A 94 -12.69 0.63 -8.02
N GLN A 95 -13.45 -0.30 -7.43
CA GLN A 95 -14.32 -0.03 -6.29
C GLN A 95 -14.07 -1.06 -5.19
N ILE A 96 -13.71 -0.57 -4.00
CA ILE A 96 -13.52 -1.40 -2.81
C ILE A 96 -14.59 -1.00 -1.79
N GLU A 97 -15.57 -1.87 -1.61
CA GLU A 97 -16.61 -1.71 -0.60
C GLU A 97 -16.23 -2.48 0.66
N VAL A 98 -16.32 -1.80 1.82
CA VAL A 98 -16.00 -2.39 3.13
C VAL A 98 -17.01 -1.90 4.16
N ASN A 99 -17.52 -2.82 4.98
CA ASN A 99 -18.39 -2.42 6.08
C ASN A 99 -17.60 -1.66 7.15
N ARG A 100 -18.25 -0.71 7.82
CA ARG A 100 -17.63 0.02 8.93
C ARG A 100 -17.05 -0.94 9.98
N PHE A 101 -15.81 -0.70 10.39
CA PHE A 101 -15.02 -1.52 11.32
C PHE A 101 -14.66 -2.94 10.88
N GLU A 102 -15.04 -3.36 9.67
CA GLU A 102 -14.60 -4.64 9.11
C GLU A 102 -13.34 -4.47 8.27
N SER A 103 -12.46 -5.45 8.32
CA SER A 103 -11.26 -5.47 7.49
C SER A 103 -11.54 -6.17 6.18
N LYS A 104 -10.97 -5.66 5.09
CA LYS A 104 -10.98 -6.30 3.77
C LYS A 104 -9.57 -6.37 3.23
N THR A 105 -9.16 -7.55 2.77
CA THR A 105 -7.86 -7.73 2.11
C THR A 105 -8.03 -7.82 0.60
N VAL A 106 -7.26 -7.01 -0.11
CA VAL A 106 -7.17 -7.01 -1.56
C VAL A 106 -5.74 -7.31 -2.00
N LEU A 107 -5.56 -7.92 -3.16
CA LEU A 107 -4.28 -8.11 -3.82
C LEU A 107 -4.10 -6.99 -4.85
N THR A 108 -3.03 -6.22 -4.70
CA THR A 108 -2.59 -5.29 -5.76
C THR A 108 -1.72 -6.08 -6.72
N VAL A 109 -2.21 -6.30 -7.94
CA VAL A 109 -1.53 -7.09 -8.97
C VAL A 109 -1.04 -6.18 -10.08
N ILE A 110 0.28 -6.13 -10.27
CA ILE A 110 0.92 -5.27 -11.26
C ILE A 110 1.90 -6.10 -12.05
N GLY A 111 1.94 -5.94 -13.37
CA GLY A 111 2.91 -6.63 -14.21
C GLY A 111 2.58 -6.53 -15.68
N ARG A 112 3.05 -7.51 -16.44
CA ARG A 112 2.79 -7.60 -17.88
C ARG A 112 2.56 -9.04 -18.29
N LYS A 113 1.76 -9.22 -19.35
CA LYS A 113 1.67 -10.48 -20.07
C LYS A 113 3.06 -10.83 -20.62
N VAL A 114 3.41 -12.11 -20.57
CA VAL A 114 4.67 -12.60 -21.15
C VAL A 114 4.61 -12.40 -22.66
N ASP A 115 5.60 -11.69 -23.18
CA ASP A 115 5.84 -11.52 -24.61
C ASP A 115 7.35 -11.53 -24.84
N ASP A 116 7.84 -12.53 -25.57
CA ASP A 116 9.26 -12.75 -25.85
C ASP A 116 9.91 -11.60 -26.64
N LYS A 117 9.10 -10.73 -27.25
CA LYS A 117 9.58 -9.60 -28.06
C LYS A 117 9.71 -8.31 -27.27
N LEU A 118 9.15 -8.24 -26.06
CA LEU A 118 9.10 -7.01 -25.27
C LEU A 118 10.02 -7.10 -24.05
N GLU A 119 10.76 -6.03 -23.81
CA GLU A 119 11.50 -5.86 -22.57
C GLU A 119 10.52 -5.91 -21.39
N MET A 120 10.71 -6.81 -20.42
CA MET A 120 9.87 -6.85 -19.21
C MET A 120 10.36 -5.85 -18.17
N PRO A 121 9.47 -5.25 -17.35
CA PRO A 121 9.88 -4.49 -16.18
C PRO A 121 10.58 -5.42 -15.19
N TYR A 122 11.55 -4.89 -14.46
CA TYR A 122 12.25 -5.61 -13.42
C TYR A 122 11.60 -5.39 -12.05
N ARG A 123 11.08 -4.19 -11.80
CA ARG A 123 10.37 -3.83 -10.57
C ARG A 123 9.07 -3.12 -10.89
N ASN A 124 8.10 -3.34 -10.03
CA ASN A 124 6.85 -2.61 -10.01
C ASN A 124 6.74 -1.87 -8.67
N ALA A 125 6.44 -0.58 -8.75
CA ALA A 125 6.19 0.26 -7.61
C ALA A 125 4.78 0.83 -7.69
N TRP A 126 4.14 1.01 -6.54
CA TRP A 126 2.85 1.66 -6.47
C TRP A 126 2.64 2.39 -5.15
N ILE A 127 1.71 3.33 -5.18
CA ILE A 127 1.17 4.01 -4.02
C ILE A 127 -0.32 4.30 -4.23
N TYR A 128 -1.11 4.00 -3.21
CA TYR A 128 -2.47 4.51 -3.08
C TYR A 128 -2.42 5.87 -2.41
N ILE A 129 -2.94 6.91 -3.04
CA ILE A 129 -2.92 8.26 -2.50
C ILE A 129 -4.30 8.91 -2.59
N ASP A 130 -4.77 9.51 -1.50
CA ASP A 130 -5.87 10.46 -1.54
C ASP A 130 -5.30 11.80 -2.02
N PRO A 131 -5.67 12.26 -3.24
CA PRO A 131 -5.12 13.49 -3.81
C PRO A 131 -5.35 14.73 -2.93
N LYS A 132 -6.39 14.72 -2.07
CA LYS A 132 -6.71 15.83 -1.15
C LYS A 132 -5.70 15.95 -0.01
N THR A 133 -4.94 14.89 0.26
CA THR A 133 -3.92 14.87 1.33
C THR A 133 -2.54 15.34 0.84
N ILE A 134 -2.35 15.48 -0.47
CA ILE A 134 -1.13 16.03 -1.07
C ILE A 134 -1.00 17.51 -0.64
N GLN A 135 0.23 17.95 -0.33
CA GLN A 135 0.54 19.30 0.17
C GLN A 135 -0.05 19.64 1.54
N THR A 136 -0.66 18.67 2.24
CA THR A 136 -1.03 18.79 3.65
C THR A 136 0.08 18.27 4.57
N ASN A 137 -0.01 18.61 5.86
CA ASN A 137 0.90 18.11 6.91
C ASN A 137 0.62 16.67 7.34
N SER A 138 -0.31 15.96 6.69
CA SER A 138 -0.62 14.56 7.03
C SER A 138 0.57 13.64 6.77
N LEU A 139 0.94 12.80 7.74
CA LEU A 139 2.02 11.82 7.57
C LEU A 139 1.60 10.64 6.68
N SER A 140 0.33 10.23 6.76
CA SER A 140 -0.26 9.30 5.80
C SER A 140 -0.86 10.08 4.63
N LYS A 141 -0.67 9.56 3.42
CA LYS A 141 -1.34 10.09 2.22
C LYS A 141 -2.51 9.23 1.77
N PHE A 142 -2.92 8.28 2.60
CA PHE A 142 -4.10 7.48 2.36
C PHE A 142 -5.37 8.27 2.73
N ALA A 143 -6.55 7.69 2.46
CA ALA A 143 -7.83 8.31 2.80
C ALA A 143 -7.98 8.51 4.33
N PRO A 144 -8.31 9.73 4.81
CA PRO A 144 -8.60 9.95 6.22
C PRO A 144 -9.72 9.05 6.76
N GLY A 145 -9.57 8.56 7.99
CA GLY A 145 -10.51 7.63 8.63
C GLY A 145 -10.39 6.18 8.14
N TRP A 146 -9.54 5.90 7.14
CA TRP A 146 -9.25 4.53 6.71
C TRP A 146 -7.90 4.07 7.26
N GLU A 147 -7.90 2.88 7.84
CA GLU A 147 -6.69 2.16 8.19
C GLU A 147 -6.20 1.34 6.98
N CYS A 148 -4.89 1.26 6.80
CA CYS A 148 -4.26 0.54 5.70
C CYS A 148 -2.89 0.02 6.12
N ASN A 149 -2.61 -1.26 5.88
CA ASN A 149 -1.34 -1.89 6.24
C ASN A 149 -0.23 -1.73 5.21
N LEU A 150 -0.57 -1.48 3.94
CA LEU A 150 0.37 -1.47 2.83
C LEU A 150 -0.07 -0.46 1.76
N GLN A 151 0.00 0.82 2.10
CA GLN A 151 -0.37 1.90 1.19
C GLN A 151 0.52 1.96 -0.07
N MET A 152 1.79 1.52 0.03
CA MET A 152 2.77 1.63 -1.03
C MET A 152 3.75 0.46 -1.00
N ALA A 153 4.30 0.10 -2.15
CA ALA A 153 5.38 -0.86 -2.24
C ALA A 153 6.26 -0.64 -3.47
N CYS A 154 7.41 -1.30 -3.48
CA CYS A 154 8.30 -1.46 -4.63
C CYS A 154 8.90 -2.87 -4.58
N ARG A 155 8.61 -3.70 -5.58
CA ARG A 155 8.93 -5.13 -5.56
C ARG A 155 9.44 -5.61 -6.92
N VAL A 156 10.38 -6.56 -6.88
CA VAL A 156 10.87 -7.26 -8.07
C VAL A 156 9.75 -8.14 -8.61
N VAL A 157 9.58 -8.18 -9.92
CA VAL A 157 8.56 -9.02 -10.57
C VAL A 157 8.90 -10.52 -10.47
N GLY A 158 7.90 -11.38 -10.52
CA GLY A 158 8.06 -12.84 -10.46
C GLY A 158 7.18 -13.55 -9.43
N ASP A 159 6.24 -12.85 -8.81
CA ASP A 159 5.23 -13.48 -7.96
C ASP A 159 4.34 -14.40 -8.82
N LYS A 160 3.84 -15.48 -8.23
CA LYS A 160 2.91 -16.42 -8.85
C LYS A 160 1.53 -16.23 -8.26
N LEU A 161 0.51 -16.17 -9.12
CA LEU A 161 -0.89 -16.06 -8.72
C LEU A 161 -1.75 -16.80 -9.75
N ASP A 162 -2.71 -17.61 -9.26
CA ASP A 162 -3.64 -18.33 -10.13
C ASP A 162 -4.43 -17.35 -11.02
N GLY A 163 -4.56 -17.67 -12.31
CA GLY A 163 -5.15 -16.80 -13.33
C GLY A 163 -4.16 -15.83 -14.00
N PHE A 164 -2.89 -15.82 -13.57
CA PHE A 164 -1.81 -14.98 -14.11
C PHE A 164 -0.61 -15.80 -14.60
N GLU A 165 -0.82 -17.07 -14.99
CA GLU A 165 0.25 -18.02 -15.35
C GLU A 165 1.07 -17.54 -16.55
N ASN A 166 0.45 -16.80 -17.47
CA ASN A 166 1.09 -16.24 -18.67
C ASN A 166 1.56 -14.80 -18.47
N ALA A 167 1.85 -14.40 -17.24
CA ALA A 167 2.27 -13.05 -16.89
C ALA A 167 3.44 -13.02 -15.90
N THR A 168 4.24 -11.96 -16.00
CA THR A 168 5.27 -11.65 -15.02
C THR A 168 4.73 -10.53 -14.13
N ILE A 169 4.39 -10.86 -12.90
CA ILE A 169 3.66 -9.97 -11.99
C ILE A 169 4.36 -9.77 -10.65
N THR A 170 3.92 -8.75 -9.93
CA THR A 170 4.01 -8.59 -8.49
C THR A 170 2.58 -8.66 -7.93
N SER A 171 2.38 -9.33 -6.82
CA SER A 171 1.10 -9.42 -6.13
C SER A 171 1.31 -9.32 -4.62
N LEU A 172 0.81 -8.25 -4.00
CA LEU A 172 0.88 -8.07 -2.54
C LEU A 172 -0.50 -7.84 -1.92
N PRO A 173 -0.77 -8.45 -0.76
CA PRO A 173 -1.98 -8.18 0.00
C PRO A 173 -1.89 -6.80 0.67
N MET A 174 -2.98 -6.06 0.58
CA MET A 174 -3.26 -4.84 1.33
C MET A 174 -4.57 -5.04 2.08
N THR A 175 -4.53 -4.92 3.39
CA THR A 175 -5.71 -4.93 4.26
C THR A 175 -6.09 -3.49 4.58
N ILE A 176 -7.35 -3.16 4.38
CA ILE A 176 -7.94 -1.87 4.71
C ILE A 176 -9.12 -2.04 5.65
N ARG A 177 -9.37 -1.04 6.50
CA ARG A 177 -10.50 -1.01 7.42
C ARG A 177 -11.01 0.42 7.61
N PRO A 178 -12.29 0.72 7.33
CA PRO A 178 -12.89 2.01 7.64
C PRO A 178 -13.17 2.14 9.14
N SER A 179 -12.74 3.26 9.75
CA SER A 179 -13.11 3.64 11.12
C SER A 179 -14.50 4.29 11.19
N ASP A 180 -14.87 4.77 12.37
CA ASP A 180 -16.03 5.64 12.61
C ASP A 180 -16.02 6.92 11.77
N ALA A 181 -14.86 7.55 11.61
CA ALA A 181 -14.68 8.79 10.86
C ALA A 181 -14.51 8.56 9.35
N ALA A 182 -14.43 7.30 8.89
CA ALA A 182 -14.28 6.98 7.48
C ALA A 182 -15.48 7.48 6.66
N GLN A 183 -15.17 8.13 5.54
CA GLN A 183 -16.12 8.49 4.49
C GLN A 183 -15.76 7.79 3.19
N ASN A 184 -16.66 7.86 2.21
CA ASN A 184 -16.33 7.48 0.85
C ASN A 184 -15.19 8.38 0.34
N SER A 185 -14.18 7.77 -0.25
CA SER A 185 -12.98 8.47 -0.69
C SER A 185 -12.53 7.97 -2.05
N GLU A 186 -12.08 8.91 -2.88
CA GLU A 186 -11.45 8.60 -4.14
C GLU A 186 -9.93 8.66 -3.98
N LEU A 187 -9.28 7.54 -4.26
CA LEU A 187 -7.84 7.40 -4.29
C LEU A 187 -7.33 7.36 -5.74
N SER A 188 -6.10 7.82 -5.91
CA SER A 188 -5.27 7.59 -7.08
C SER A 188 -4.31 6.44 -6.76
N LEU A 189 -4.44 5.33 -7.49
CA LEU A 189 -3.43 4.27 -7.55
C LEU A 189 -2.41 4.67 -8.60
N GLN A 190 -1.26 5.14 -8.14
CA GLN A 190 -0.14 5.50 -8.98
C GLN A 190 0.80 4.32 -9.10
N VAL A 191 1.17 3.95 -10.33
CA VAL A 191 1.98 2.79 -10.65
C VAL A 191 3.19 3.20 -11.47
N MET A 192 4.33 2.61 -11.16
CA MET A 192 5.57 2.74 -11.92
C MET A 192 6.09 1.35 -12.26
N LEU A 193 6.16 1.05 -13.55
CA LEU A 193 6.91 -0.09 -14.08
C LEU A 193 8.34 0.39 -14.33
N THR A 194 9.36 -0.30 -13.81
CA THR A 194 10.75 0.16 -13.91
C THR A 194 11.74 -0.96 -14.24
N LYS A 195 12.84 -0.58 -14.88
CA LYS A 195 14.01 -1.42 -15.12
C LYS A 195 15.27 -0.58 -15.17
N GLY A 196 16.37 -1.16 -14.71
CA GLY A 196 17.62 -0.44 -14.48
C GLY A 196 17.64 0.23 -13.12
N GLU A 197 18.67 1.03 -12.87
CA GLU A 197 18.88 1.73 -11.62
C GLU A 197 19.18 3.20 -11.89
N SER A 198 18.65 4.08 -11.04
CA SER A 198 18.95 5.50 -11.13
C SER A 198 20.44 5.73 -10.86
N GLN A 199 21.07 6.58 -11.68
CA GLN A 199 22.46 6.97 -11.41
C GLN A 199 22.55 7.85 -10.16
N LYS A 200 23.56 7.61 -9.32
CA LYS A 200 23.79 8.40 -8.10
C LYS A 200 23.96 9.87 -8.47
N GLY A 201 23.14 10.74 -7.88
CA GLY A 201 23.14 12.18 -8.17
C GLY A 201 22.32 12.60 -9.39
N ASN A 202 21.82 11.66 -10.19
CA ASN A 202 20.94 11.94 -11.33
C ASN A 202 19.81 10.89 -11.46
N ALA A 203 18.70 11.14 -10.76
CA ALA A 203 17.56 10.21 -10.69
C ALA A 203 16.86 9.96 -12.04
N LYS A 204 17.11 10.81 -13.04
CA LYS A 204 16.49 10.73 -14.38
C LYS A 204 17.31 9.90 -15.39
N GLU A 205 18.49 9.44 -15.00
CA GLU A 205 19.36 8.62 -15.85
C GLU A 205 19.51 7.20 -15.30
N GLY A 206 19.79 6.24 -16.19
CA GLY A 206 20.02 4.82 -15.86
C GLY A 206 18.76 3.98 -15.72
N MET A 207 17.71 4.51 -15.08
CA MET A 207 16.43 3.82 -14.94
C MET A 207 15.46 4.18 -16.08
N LYS A 208 14.87 3.16 -16.71
CA LYS A 208 13.68 3.31 -17.56
C LYS A 208 12.42 3.13 -16.73
N GLY A 209 11.40 3.93 -17.01
CA GLY A 209 10.15 3.91 -16.27
C GLY A 209 8.92 4.16 -17.15
N ASN A 210 7.79 3.54 -16.84
CA ASN A 210 6.49 4.03 -17.28
C ASN A 210 5.55 4.26 -16.10
N TYR A 211 4.86 5.40 -16.14
CA TYR A 211 3.89 5.82 -15.13
C TYR A 211 2.46 5.53 -15.59
N PHE A 212 1.66 4.98 -14.69
CA PHE A 212 0.23 4.79 -14.89
C PHE A 212 -0.54 5.27 -13.66
N GLU A 213 -1.77 5.68 -13.89
CA GLU A 213 -2.66 6.11 -12.83
C GLU A 213 -4.04 5.47 -13.02
N LYS A 214 -4.59 4.93 -11.94
CA LYS A 214 -5.95 4.35 -11.92
C LYS A 214 -6.73 4.93 -10.75
N ARG A 215 -8.01 5.15 -10.95
CA ARG A 215 -8.93 5.66 -9.93
C ARG A 215 -9.44 4.52 -9.07
N VAL A 216 -9.46 4.70 -7.75
CA VAL A 216 -9.94 3.69 -6.80
C VAL A 216 -10.94 4.34 -5.85
N MET A 217 -12.19 3.91 -5.90
CA MET A 217 -13.24 4.35 -4.99
C MET A 217 -13.27 3.45 -3.76
N LEU A 218 -12.98 4.02 -2.59
CA LEU A 218 -13.26 3.40 -1.31
C LEU A 218 -14.67 3.78 -0.87
N LYS A 219 -15.51 2.78 -0.60
CA LYS A 219 -16.89 2.98 -0.18
C LYS A 219 -17.12 2.33 1.17
N VAL A 220 -17.58 3.13 2.12
CA VAL A 220 -18.04 2.63 3.42
C VAL A 220 -19.46 2.13 3.24
N VAL A 221 -19.70 0.90 3.67
CA VAL A 221 -21.03 0.32 3.75
C VAL A 221 -21.43 0.30 5.22
N ASP A 222 -22.53 0.97 5.57
CA ASP A 222 -23.09 0.85 6.90
C ASP A 222 -23.99 -0.39 6.93
N LYS A 223 -23.87 -1.23 7.96
CA LYS A 223 -24.82 -2.31 8.16
C LYS A 223 -26.19 -1.69 8.47
N PRO A 224 -27.28 -2.20 7.86
CA PRO A 224 -28.63 -1.76 8.18
C PRO A 224 -29.00 -2.03 9.65
#